data_AF-A0A6G0UKV7-F1
#
_entry.id   AF-A0A6G0UKV7-F1
#
_cell.length_a   1.000
_cell.length_b   1.000
_cell.length_c   1.000
_cell.angle_alpha   90.00
_cell.angle_beta   90.00
_cell.angle_gamma   90.00
#
_symmetry.space_group_name_H-M   'P 1'
#
loop_
_entity.id
_entity.type
_entity.pdbx_description
1 polymer ?
#
loop_
_entity_poly.entity_id
_entity_poly.type
_entity_poly.pdbx_seq_one_letter_code
_entity_poly.pdbx_strand_id
1 'polypeptide(L)'
;MPPYEVLKSEKNRDVLLVDGYLFWFDRATPRGRKYWKCIYCYRSHEGDVKNRCISRVITSPGDPVAMVCKGHNHERDTMLVEQMFSKLCTTESKRENLKKN
;
A
#
# COMPACT_ATOMS: atom_id res chain seq x y z
N MET A 1 -12.97 11.50 -0.16
CA MET A 1 -12.00 10.53 0.41
C MET A 1 -12.28 9.20 -0.27
N PRO A 2 -11.31 8.61 -0.98
CA PRO A 2 -11.51 7.36 -1.71
C PRO A 2 -11.58 6.15 -0.75
N PRO A 3 -12.30 5.07 -1.13
CA PRO A 3 -12.17 3.80 -0.44
C PRO A 3 -10.75 3.25 -0.57
N TYR A 4 -10.37 2.33 0.31
CA TYR A 4 -9.06 1.69 0.27
C TYR A 4 -9.14 0.18 0.47
N GLU A 5 -8.10 -0.52 0.01
CA GLU A 5 -7.91 -1.95 0.25
C GLU A 5 -6.54 -2.19 0.90
N VAL A 6 -6.51 -3.01 1.96
CA VAL A 6 -5.26 -3.40 2.62
C VAL A 6 -4.80 -4.75 2.09
N LEU A 7 -3.69 -4.72 1.37
CA LEU A 7 -3.00 -5.86 0.81
C LEU A 7 -1.94 -6.37 1.80
N LYS A 8 -2.20 -7.49 2.48
CA LYS A 8 -1.27 -8.06 3.48
C LYS A 8 -0.20 -8.93 2.84
N SER A 9 1.05 -8.46 2.78
CA SER A 9 2.17 -9.28 2.29
C SER A 9 2.76 -10.16 3.40
N GLU A 10 3.08 -11.42 3.09
CA GLU A 10 3.70 -12.39 4.04
C GLU A 10 5.06 -11.94 4.61
N LYS A 11 5.72 -10.96 4.00
CA LYS A 11 7.01 -10.41 4.47
C LYS A 11 6.87 -9.18 5.37
N ASN A 12 5.80 -9.10 6.18
CA ASN A 12 5.56 -8.05 7.17
C ASN A 12 5.55 -6.60 6.63
N ARG A 13 5.18 -6.42 5.36
CA ARG A 13 4.95 -5.09 4.79
C ARG A 13 3.55 -5.01 4.21
N ASP A 14 2.59 -4.62 5.05
CA ASP A 14 1.25 -4.27 4.60
C ASP A 14 1.35 -3.15 3.55
N VAL A 15 0.58 -3.32 2.48
CA VAL A 15 0.42 -2.35 1.40
C VAL A 15 -1.01 -1.87 1.40
N LEU A 16 -1.21 -0.59 1.14
CA LEU A 16 -2.52 0.02 0.98
C LEU A 16 -2.70 0.41 -0.48
N LEU A 17 -3.81 0.00 -1.07
CA LEU A 17 -4.24 0.46 -2.39
C LEU A 17 -5.31 1.54 -2.22
N VAL A 18 -5.06 2.71 -2.79
CA VAL A 18 -5.98 3.86 -2.78
C VAL A 18 -5.95 4.53 -4.15
N ASP A 19 -7.11 4.57 -4.83
CA ASP A 19 -7.25 5.26 -6.13
C ASP A 19 -6.19 4.83 -7.18
N GLY A 20 -5.84 3.55 -7.18
CA GLY A 20 -4.82 2.98 -8.08
C GLY A 20 -3.36 3.29 -7.69
N TYR A 21 -3.13 3.87 -6.52
CA TYR A 21 -1.79 4.11 -5.96
C TYR A 21 -1.51 3.17 -4.78
N LEU A 22 -0.27 2.70 -4.69
CA LEU A 22 0.20 1.84 -3.61
C LEU A 22 0.98 2.61 -2.55
N PHE A 23 0.74 2.25 -1.29
CA PHE A 23 1.41 2.85 -0.14
C PHE A 23 1.93 1.79 0.82
N TRP A 24 3.15 1.95 1.31
CA TRP A 24 3.69 1.15 2.40
C TRP A 24 3.17 1.65 3.74
N PHE A 25 2.93 0.73 4.66
CA PHE A 25 2.76 1.05 6.06
C PHE A 25 4.00 1.80 6.58
N ASP A 26 3.77 2.94 7.25
CA ASP A 26 4.83 3.75 7.88
C ASP A 26 4.79 3.59 9.40
N ARG A 27 3.65 3.92 10.01
CA ARG A 27 3.47 3.87 11.46
C ARG A 27 2.00 3.85 11.84
N ALA A 28 1.72 3.40 13.07
CA ALA A 28 0.40 3.48 13.68
C ALA A 28 0.46 4.31 14.97
N THR A 29 -0.65 4.98 15.28
CA THR A 29 -0.84 5.67 16.56
C THR A 29 -1.48 4.74 17.58
N PRO A 30 -1.35 5.01 18.90
CA PRO A 30 -2.04 4.25 19.93
C PRO A 30 -3.57 4.24 19.77
N ARG A 31 -4.13 5.30 19.16
CA ARG A 31 -5.57 5.42 18.83
C ARG A 31 -5.97 4.67 17.56
N GLY A 32 -5.06 3.88 16.97
CA GLY A 32 -5.33 3.01 15.83
C GLY A 32 -5.27 3.69 14.45
N ARG A 33 -5.03 5.00 14.35
CA ARG A 33 -4.79 5.62 13.03
C ARG A 33 -3.49 5.11 12.44
N LYS A 34 -3.52 4.70 11.18
CA LYS A 34 -2.36 4.25 10.42
C LYS A 34 -1.95 5.30 9.41
N TYR A 35 -0.64 5.49 9.28
CA TYR A 35 -0.01 6.38 8.33
C TYR A 35 0.69 5.54 7.27
N TRP A 36 0.51 5.96 6.03
CA TRP A 36 0.99 5.25 4.86
C TRP A 36 1.75 6.21 3.95
N LYS A 37 2.84 5.74 3.37
CA LYS A 37 3.70 6.51 2.46
C LYS A 37 3.67 5.86 1.08
N CYS A 38 3.62 6.66 0.02
CA CYS A 38 3.65 6.12 -1.34
C CYS A 38 4.83 5.17 -1.54
N ILE A 39 4.63 4.11 -2.35
CA ILE A 39 5.68 3.12 -2.68
C ILE A 39 6.93 3.76 -3.31
N TYR A 40 6.77 4.89 -4.00
CA TYR A 40 7.86 5.71 -4.58
C TYR A 40 8.34 6.83 -3.64
N CYS A 41 8.13 6.72 -2.33
CA CYS A 41 8.67 7.71 -1.38
C CYS A 41 10.20 7.57 -1.15
N TYR A 42 10.78 6.43 -1.52
CA TYR A 42 12.22 6.15 -1.41
C TYR A 42 12.93 5.99 -2.75
N ARG A 43 12.19 6.07 -3.87
CA ARG A 43 12.70 5.97 -5.23
C ARG A 43 11.99 6.99 -6.07
N SER A 44 12.69 7.67 -6.97
CA SER A 44 12.02 8.41 -8.02
C SER A 44 11.55 7.46 -9.11
N HIS A 45 10.47 7.84 -9.78
CA HIS A 45 9.98 7.15 -10.97
C HIS A 45 10.95 7.33 -12.16
N GLU A 46 11.78 8.38 -12.14
CA GLU A 46 12.64 8.79 -13.26
C GLU A 46 14.15 8.81 -12.93
N GLY A 47 14.58 8.12 -11.86
CA GLY A 47 16.00 8.05 -11.47
C GLY A 47 16.56 9.29 -10.75
N ASP A 48 15.84 10.42 -10.72
CA ASP A 48 16.25 11.60 -9.93
C ASP A 48 15.87 11.46 -8.43
N VAL A 49 16.85 11.16 -7.58
CA VAL A 49 16.68 10.98 -6.12
C VAL A 49 16.05 12.21 -5.43
N LYS A 50 16.07 13.39 -6.05
CA LYS A 50 15.41 14.60 -5.51
C LYS A 50 13.90 14.62 -5.75
N ASN A 51 13.38 13.86 -6.71
CA ASN A 51 11.97 13.88 -7.11
C ASN A 51 11.16 12.72 -6.50
N ARG A 52 11.28 12.52 -5.17
CA ARG A 52 10.56 11.45 -4.45
C ARG A 52 9.10 11.81 -4.23
N CYS A 53 8.23 10.80 -4.31
CA CYS A 53 6.83 11.02 -4.01
C CYS A 53 6.61 11.31 -2.53
N ILE A 54 5.97 12.45 -2.23
CA ILE A 54 5.65 12.87 -0.86
C ILE A 54 4.20 12.58 -0.47
N SER A 55 3.44 11.91 -1.34
CA SER A 55 2.06 11.52 -1.08
C SER A 55 1.98 10.62 0.16
N ARG A 56 0.98 10.91 1.00
CA ARG A 56 0.69 10.20 2.24
C ARG A 56 -0.79 9.96 2.37
N VAL A 57 -1.12 8.85 2.99
CA VAL A 57 -2.48 8.48 3.34
C VAL A 57 -2.58 8.24 4.84
N ILE A 58 -3.70 8.60 5.42
CA ILE A 58 -4.09 8.24 6.78
C ILE A 58 -5.36 7.41 6.72
N THR A 59 -5.38 6.28 7.40
CA THR A 59 -6.60 5.48 7.63
C THR A 59 -6.92 5.45 9.11
N SER A 60 -8.21 5.49 9.44
CA SER A 60 -8.71 5.42 10.81
C SER A 60 -9.41 4.08 11.06
N PRO A 61 -9.40 3.55 12.29
CA PRO A 61 -10.14 2.33 12.60
C PRO A 61 -11.63 2.53 12.34
N GLY A 62 -12.25 1.59 11.61
CA GLY A 62 -13.68 1.64 11.30
C GLY A 62 -14.07 2.64 10.20
N ASP A 63 -13.11 3.38 9.64
CA ASP A 63 -13.34 4.29 8.53
C ASP A 63 -13.02 3.57 7.20
N PRO A 64 -13.99 3.36 6.30
CA PRO A 64 -13.74 2.69 5.02
C PRO A 64 -13.01 3.60 4.01
N VAL A 65 -12.80 4.88 4.34
CA VAL A 65 -12.14 5.83 3.44
C VAL A 65 -10.77 6.28 3.94
N ALA A 66 -9.91 6.60 2.98
CA ALA A 66 -8.56 7.08 3.19
C ALA A 66 -8.50 8.61 3.08
N MET A 67 -7.82 9.26 4.02
CA MET A 67 -7.48 10.68 3.89
C MET A 67 -6.16 10.83 3.14
N VAL A 68 -6.22 11.35 1.91
CA VAL A 68 -5.04 11.65 1.08
C VAL A 68 -4.53 13.05 1.42
N CYS A 69 -3.27 13.17 1.85
CA CYS A 69 -2.72 14.43 2.35
C CYS A 69 -2.01 15.28 1.29
N LYS A 70 -1.47 14.67 0.22
CA LYS A 70 -0.71 15.36 -0.85
C LYS A 70 -0.90 14.64 -2.19
N GLY A 71 -0.79 15.38 -3.29
CA GLY A 71 -0.81 14.81 -4.64
C GLY A 71 0.43 13.97 -4.97
N HIS A 72 0.32 13.17 -6.03
CA HIS A 72 1.41 12.37 -6.58
C HIS A 72 2.17 13.17 -7.65
N ASN A 73 3.48 12.92 -7.77
CA ASN A 73 4.36 13.44 -8.82
C ASN A 73 4.70 12.37 -9.87
N HIS A 74 3.90 11.31 -9.96
CA HIS A 74 4.09 10.18 -10.86
C HIS A 74 2.72 9.60 -11.23
N GLU A 75 2.69 8.89 -12.35
CA GLU A 75 1.50 8.17 -12.80
C GLU A 75 1.24 6.90 -11.97
N ARG A 76 0.06 6.32 -12.16
CA ARG A 76 -0.31 5.04 -11.53
C ARG A 76 0.45 3.91 -12.21
N ASP A 77 1.09 3.06 -11.41
CA ASP A 77 1.77 1.86 -11.92
C ASP A 77 0.82 0.67 -11.81
N THR A 78 0.04 0.45 -12.87
CA THR A 78 -0.96 -0.64 -12.94
C THR A 78 -0.31 -2.02 -12.88
N MET A 79 0.86 -2.17 -13.50
CA MET A 79 1.61 -3.44 -13.48
C MET A 79 2.06 -3.80 -12.06
N LEU A 80 2.53 -2.83 -11.28
CA LEU A 80 2.93 -3.07 -9.89
C LEU A 80 1.73 -3.44 -9.02
N VAL A 81 0.57 -2.81 -9.25
CA VAL A 81 -0.69 -3.16 -8.58
C VAL A 81 -1.05 -4.62 -8.86
N GLU A 82 -1.09 -5.03 -10.12
CA GLU A 82 -1.36 -6.42 -10.52
C GLU A 82 -0.37 -7.41 -9.90
N GLN A 83 0.93 -7.09 -9.95
CA GLN A 83 1.97 -7.91 -9.33
C GLN A 83 1.78 -8.09 -7.83
N MET A 84 1.32 -7.05 -7.12
CA MET A 84 1.04 -7.15 -5.68
C MET A 84 -0.18 -8.04 -5.43
N PHE A 85 -1.25 -7.91 -6.22
CA PHE A 85 -2.41 -8.79 -6.13
C PHE A 85 -2.07 -10.26 -6.41
N SER A 86 -1.29 -10.56 -7.45
CA SER A 86 -0.88 -11.93 -7.76
C SER A 86 -0.05 -12.56 -6.63
N LYS A 87 0.77 -11.75 -5.94
CA LYS A 87 1.54 -12.21 -4.76
C LYS A 87 0.66 -12.52 -3.56
N LEU A 88 -0.55 -11.98 -3.45
CA LEU A 88 -1.49 -12.33 -2.38
C LEU A 88 -2.19 -13.65 -2.68
N CYS A 89 -2.72 -13.81 -3.90
CA CYS A 89 -3.43 -15.01 -4.33
C CYS A 89 -2.56 -16.28 -4.20
N THR A 90 -1.28 -16.19 -4.56
CA THR A 90 -0.33 -17.31 -4.43
C THR A 90 -0.03 -17.71 -2.97
N THR A 91 -0.26 -16.83 -2.00
CA THR A 91 -0.02 -17.10 -0.58
C THR A 91 -1.22 -17.77 0.10
N GLU A 92 -2.44 -17.43 -0.33
CA GLU A 92 -3.66 -18.09 0.16
C GLU A 92 -3.70 -19.56 -0.26
N SER A 93 -3.33 -19.89 -1.51
CA SER A 93 -3.23 -21.28 -1.97
C SER A 93 -2.13 -22.09 -1.26
N LYS A 94 -1.06 -21.46 -0.76
CA LYS A 94 -0.02 -22.15 0.02
C LYS A 94 -0.47 -22.45 1.46
N ARG A 95 -1.25 -21.56 2.07
CA ARG A 95 -1.81 -21.77 3.42
C ARG A 95 -2.87 -22.86 3.46
N GLU A 96 -3.66 -23.00 2.40
CA GLU A 96 -4.65 -24.08 2.28
C GLU A 96 -3.98 -25.47 2.15
N ASN A 97 -2.81 -25.55 1.50
CA ASN A 97 -2.07 -26.80 1.35
C ASN A 97 -1.33 -27.25 2.63
N LEU A 98 -1.00 -26.34 3.55
CA LEU A 98 -0.32 -26.69 4.80
C LEU A 98 -1.29 -27.17 5.91
N LYS A 99 -2.59 -26.90 5.78
CA LYS A 99 -3.62 -27.36 6.74
C LYS A 99 -4.14 -28.78 6.45
N LYS A 100 -3.66 -29.44 5.39
CA LYS A 100 -4.10 -30.78 4.95
C LYS A 100 -3.05 -31.88 5.15
N ASN A 101 -1.92 -31.60 5.80
CA ASN A 101 -0.90 -32.59 6.16
C ASN A 101 -0.80 -32.77 7.67
#